data_AF-A0A929ATR1-F1
#
_entry.id   AF-A0A929ATR1-F1
#
_cell.length_a   1.000
_cell.length_b   1.000
_cell.length_c   1.000
_cell.angle_alpha   90.00
_cell.angle_beta   90.00
_cell.angle_gamma   90.00
#
_symmetry.space_group_name_H-M   'P 1'
#
loop_
_entity.id
_entity.type
_entity.pdbx_description
1 polymer ?
#
loop_
_entity_poly.entity_id
_entity_poly.type
_entity_poly.pdbx_seq_one_letter_code
_entity_poly.pdbx_strand_id
1 'polypeptide(L)'
;MPKRNQQLVVVVVLIPVLVAVFSIVVAIRQQVRFVSARQVVDPIFLDSVIRENYTGSEQLDPKVVRRDGFLIFDFRSQELCGVAGCLYSAYVDGDSISFYLQKVPKDLDLFTFERHGAAKCFVTSQSQSEGIIATRYCYQQGKLAKVITELKKNSHPEWHL
;
A
#
# COMPACT_ATOMS: atom_id res chain seq x y z
N MET A 1 15.06 57.17 -43.89
CA MET A 1 16.28 56.61 -43.29
C MET A 1 16.03 56.40 -41.79
N PRO A 2 16.59 55.32 -41.19
CA PRO A 2 15.98 54.47 -40.14
C PRO A 2 16.27 55.00 -38.71
N LYS A 3 15.65 54.58 -37.60
CA LYS A 3 15.57 53.22 -37.02
C LYS A 3 14.51 53.17 -35.90
N ARG A 4 13.69 52.10 -35.92
CA ARG A 4 13.04 51.50 -34.75
C ARG A 4 14.07 51.21 -33.66
N ASN A 5 13.71 51.42 -32.38
CA ASN A 5 13.97 50.50 -31.24
C ASN A 5 13.99 51.27 -29.91
N GLN A 6 12.85 51.34 -29.23
CA GLN A 6 12.82 51.60 -27.79
C GLN A 6 11.54 50.99 -27.19
N GLN A 7 11.47 49.67 -27.26
CA GLN A 7 10.43 48.90 -26.57
C GLN A 7 11.02 47.56 -26.14
N LEU A 8 12.05 47.57 -25.28
CA LEU A 8 12.60 46.30 -24.77
C LEU A 8 13.55 46.48 -23.57
N VAL A 9 13.14 47.15 -22.50
CA VAL A 9 13.93 47.13 -21.23
C VAL A 9 13.01 47.14 -20.00
N VAL A 10 12.08 46.21 -19.88
CA VAL A 10 11.31 46.01 -18.61
C VAL A 10 11.10 44.52 -18.26
N VAL A 11 11.71 43.56 -18.95
CA VAL A 11 11.32 42.13 -18.81
C VAL A 11 12.50 41.18 -18.54
N VAL A 12 13.57 41.61 -17.85
CA VAL A 12 14.75 40.72 -17.64
C VAL A 12 15.22 40.57 -16.19
N VAL A 13 14.69 41.34 -15.22
CA VAL A 13 15.23 41.28 -13.83
C VAL A 13 14.22 40.85 -12.76
N LEU A 14 12.96 40.62 -13.12
CA LEU A 14 11.89 40.19 -12.20
C LEU A 14 11.42 38.74 -12.41
N ILE A 15 12.27 37.87 -12.97
CA ILE A 15 11.92 36.45 -13.22
C ILE A 15 12.88 35.41 -12.58
N PRO A 16 14.00 35.69 -11.89
CA PRO A 16 14.70 34.61 -11.18
C PRO A 16 14.14 34.30 -9.77
N VAL A 17 13.39 35.21 -9.15
CA VAL A 17 13.06 35.09 -7.70
C VAL A 17 11.77 34.32 -7.41
N LEU A 18 10.90 34.11 -8.39
CA LEU A 18 9.62 33.42 -8.20
C LEU A 18 9.64 31.90 -8.47
N VAL A 19 10.74 31.34 -8.98
CA VAL A 19 10.80 29.92 -9.40
C VAL A 19 11.39 28.99 -8.33
N ALA A 20 11.98 29.51 -7.25
CA ALA A 20 12.70 28.68 -6.28
C ALA A 20 11.89 28.22 -5.05
N VAL A 21 10.62 28.64 -4.88
CA VAL A 21 9.90 28.43 -3.60
C VAL A 21 8.82 27.32 -3.64
N PHE A 22 8.42 26.84 -4.81
CA PHE A 22 7.32 25.86 -4.91
C PHE A 22 7.74 24.59 -5.63
N SER A 23 8.45 23.69 -4.94
CA SER A 23 8.40 22.24 -5.22
C SER A 23 9.10 21.42 -4.12
N ILE A 24 8.80 21.69 -2.84
CA ILE A 24 8.97 20.65 -1.83
C ILE A 24 7.67 19.84 -1.82
N VAL A 25 7.51 18.95 -2.80
CA VAL A 25 6.51 17.88 -2.71
C VAL A 25 7.06 16.89 -1.68
N VAL A 26 6.80 17.17 -0.40
CA VAL A 26 6.98 16.16 0.64
C VAL A 26 5.95 15.08 0.33
N ALA A 27 6.40 13.99 -0.31
CA ALA A 27 5.62 12.76 -0.40
C ALA A 27 5.46 12.23 1.03
N ILE A 28 4.41 12.66 1.72
CA ILE A 28 4.04 12.13 3.03
C ILE A 28 3.71 10.65 2.82
N ARG A 29 4.63 9.75 3.19
CA ARG A 29 4.38 8.30 3.23
C ARG A 29 3.27 8.07 4.26
N GLN A 30 2.04 7.89 3.78
CA GLN A 30 0.93 7.54 4.66
C GLN A 30 1.01 6.07 5.01
N GLN A 31 1.70 5.77 6.11
CA GLN A 31 1.67 4.45 6.73
C GLN A 31 0.23 3.97 6.90
N VAL A 32 -0.01 2.73 6.51
CA VAL A 32 -1.31 2.09 6.61
C VAL A 32 -1.68 1.92 8.08
N ARG A 33 -2.75 2.59 8.51
CA ARG A 33 -3.26 2.49 9.88
C ARG A 33 -4.38 1.47 9.95
N PHE A 34 -4.10 0.37 10.65
CA PHE A 34 -5.11 -0.63 11.01
C PHE A 34 -5.98 -0.13 12.16
N VAL A 35 -7.29 -0.36 12.05
CA VAL A 35 -8.29 -0.09 13.09
C VAL A 35 -9.06 -1.37 13.42
N SER A 36 -9.77 -1.44 14.54
CA SER A 36 -10.60 -2.62 14.85
C SER A 36 -11.71 -2.75 13.79
N ALA A 37 -11.84 -3.94 13.19
CA ALA A 37 -12.86 -4.18 12.18
C ALA A 37 -14.27 -4.06 12.78
N ARG A 38 -14.46 -4.47 14.03
CA ARG A 38 -15.74 -4.38 14.76
C ARG A 38 -16.26 -2.94 14.89
N GLN A 39 -15.39 -1.94 14.78
CA GLN A 39 -15.77 -0.53 14.90
C GLN A 39 -16.20 0.11 13.58
N VAL A 40 -15.76 -0.42 12.43
CA VAL A 40 -15.87 0.27 11.13
C VAL A 40 -16.48 -0.58 10.01
N VAL A 41 -16.67 -1.87 10.25
CA VAL A 41 -17.24 -2.83 9.31
C VAL A 41 -18.62 -3.25 9.81
N ASP A 42 -19.55 -3.45 8.87
CA ASP A 42 -20.86 -4.03 9.19
C ASP A 42 -20.70 -5.39 9.92
N PRO A 43 -21.41 -5.62 11.04
CA PRO A 43 -21.25 -6.85 11.82
C PRO A 43 -21.56 -8.13 11.05
N ILE A 44 -22.59 -8.13 10.19
CA ILE A 44 -23.00 -9.32 9.42
C ILE A 44 -21.91 -9.65 8.40
N PHE A 45 -21.39 -8.63 7.71
CA PHE A 45 -20.28 -8.82 6.78
C PHE A 45 -19.01 -9.28 7.50
N LEU A 46 -18.67 -8.68 8.64
CA LEU A 46 -17.51 -9.08 9.45
C LEU A 46 -17.59 -10.54 9.91
N ASP A 47 -18.77 -10.99 10.35
CA ASP A 47 -18.97 -12.38 10.76
C ASP A 47 -18.79 -13.35 9.57
N SER A 48 -19.23 -12.96 8.36
CA SER A 48 -18.96 -13.76 7.15
C SER A 48 -17.47 -13.83 6.84
N VAL A 49 -16.77 -12.69 6.90
CA VAL A 49 -15.33 -12.60 6.70
C VAL A 49 -14.57 -13.50 7.67
N ILE A 50 -14.95 -13.51 8.95
CA ILE A 50 -14.34 -14.38 9.96
C ILE A 50 -14.61 -15.85 9.62
N ARG A 51 -15.87 -16.23 9.35
CA ARG A 51 -16.27 -17.61 9.07
C ARG A 51 -15.64 -18.19 7.81
N GLU A 52 -15.43 -17.37 6.78
CA GLU A 52 -14.77 -17.78 5.53
C GLU A 52 -13.27 -18.07 5.72
N ASN A 53 -12.64 -17.43 6.70
CA ASN A 53 -11.19 -17.49 6.91
C ASN A 53 -10.77 -18.30 8.14
N TYR A 54 -11.71 -18.62 9.04
CA TYR A 54 -11.42 -19.28 10.31
C TYR A 54 -12.59 -20.13 10.79
N THR A 55 -12.29 -21.37 11.17
CA THR A 55 -13.26 -22.36 11.67
C THR A 55 -12.95 -22.85 13.09
N GLY A 56 -11.95 -22.25 13.75
CA GLY A 56 -11.59 -22.60 15.12
C GLY A 56 -12.51 -21.95 16.17
N SER A 57 -12.12 -22.09 17.44
CA SER A 57 -12.93 -21.66 18.59
C SER A 57 -12.45 -20.37 19.26
N GLU A 58 -11.32 -19.82 18.84
CA GLU A 58 -10.79 -18.54 19.32
C GLU A 58 -11.75 -17.40 18.93
N GLN A 59 -12.02 -16.50 19.88
CA GLN A 59 -12.74 -15.27 19.57
C GLN A 59 -11.78 -14.29 18.87
N LEU A 60 -11.98 -14.09 17.57
CA LEU A 60 -11.16 -13.16 16.80
C LEU A 60 -11.65 -11.71 16.91
N ASP A 61 -10.70 -10.77 16.98
CA ASP A 61 -10.94 -9.33 16.78
C ASP A 61 -10.00 -8.81 15.67
N PRO A 62 -10.31 -9.13 14.40
CA PRO A 62 -9.45 -8.76 13.30
C PRO A 62 -9.39 -7.24 13.17
N LYS A 63 -8.23 -6.74 12.74
CA LYS A 63 -8.07 -5.33 12.36
C LYS A 63 -8.29 -5.18 10.87
N VAL A 64 -8.64 -3.98 10.43
CA VAL A 64 -8.86 -3.69 9.02
C VAL A 64 -8.20 -2.38 8.60
N VAL A 65 -7.73 -2.34 7.36
CA VAL A 65 -7.45 -1.09 6.63
C VAL A 65 -8.46 -0.96 5.49
N ARG A 66 -8.97 0.26 5.29
CA ARG A 66 -9.78 0.64 4.12
C ARG A 66 -9.03 1.65 3.27
N ARG A 67 -8.71 1.30 2.03
CA ARG A 67 -8.06 2.23 1.06
C ARG A 67 -8.38 1.81 -0.37
N ASP A 68 -8.68 2.77 -1.23
CA ASP A 68 -8.97 2.57 -2.66
C ASP A 68 -10.03 1.50 -2.98
N GLY A 69 -11.01 1.34 -2.08
CA GLY A 69 -12.08 0.34 -2.22
C GLY A 69 -11.72 -1.05 -1.69
N PHE A 70 -10.46 -1.29 -1.32
CA PHE A 70 -10.06 -2.51 -0.62
C PHE A 70 -10.39 -2.42 0.87
N LEU A 71 -10.83 -3.54 1.42
CA LEU A 71 -10.81 -3.85 2.85
C LEU A 71 -9.80 -4.98 3.05
N ILE A 72 -8.70 -4.70 3.76
CA ILE A 72 -7.69 -5.73 4.07
C ILE A 72 -7.74 -6.00 5.57
N PHE A 73 -8.08 -7.23 5.92
CA PHE A 73 -8.20 -7.73 7.28
C PHE A 73 -6.87 -8.36 7.73
N ASP A 74 -6.44 -8.01 8.94
CA ASP A 74 -5.33 -8.62 9.69
C ASP A 74 -5.94 -9.51 10.78
N PHE A 75 -5.82 -10.83 10.60
CA PHE A 75 -6.36 -11.83 11.52
C PHE A 75 -5.33 -12.32 12.54
N ARG A 76 -4.33 -11.49 12.86
CA ARG A 76 -3.27 -11.86 13.80
C ARG A 76 -3.82 -12.42 15.11
N SER A 77 -3.69 -13.73 15.25
CA SER A 77 -4.03 -14.53 16.42
C SER A 77 -3.01 -15.66 16.58
N GLN A 78 -3.04 -16.39 17.69
CA GLN A 78 -2.11 -17.51 17.88
C GLN A 78 -2.36 -18.64 16.88
N GLU A 79 -3.61 -18.91 16.53
CA GLU A 79 -3.98 -20.00 15.60
C GLU A 79 -3.76 -19.63 14.13
N LEU A 80 -3.81 -18.32 13.81
CA LEU A 80 -3.73 -17.82 12.44
C LEU A 80 -2.35 -17.25 12.08
N CYS A 81 -1.38 -17.36 12.97
CA CYS A 81 0.02 -17.02 12.74
C CYS A 81 0.91 -18.25 12.89
N GLY A 82 1.80 -18.47 11.92
CA GLY A 82 2.78 -19.54 11.94
C GLY A 82 4.07 -19.15 11.24
N VAL A 83 4.82 -20.15 10.78
CA VAL A 83 6.13 -19.95 10.09
C VAL A 83 5.97 -19.13 8.80
N ALA A 84 4.84 -19.28 8.11
CA ALA A 84 4.53 -18.52 6.89
C ALA A 84 4.14 -17.05 7.16
N GLY A 85 3.99 -16.66 8.43
CA GLY A 85 3.46 -15.36 8.85
C GLY A 85 2.03 -15.46 9.37
N CYS A 86 1.34 -14.32 9.41
CA CYS A 86 -0.05 -14.22 9.86
C CYS A 86 -1.01 -14.15 8.67
N LEU A 87 -2.22 -14.66 8.85
CA LEU A 87 -3.28 -14.60 7.86
C LEU A 87 -3.80 -13.17 7.66
N TYR A 88 -3.93 -12.78 6.40
CA TYR A 88 -4.63 -11.59 5.94
C TYR A 88 -5.61 -11.98 4.84
N SER A 89 -6.67 -11.19 4.69
CA SER A 89 -7.59 -11.34 3.56
C SER A 89 -7.98 -9.97 3.03
N ALA A 90 -7.93 -9.81 1.71
CA ALA A 90 -8.35 -8.59 1.03
C ALA A 90 -9.69 -8.83 0.34
N TYR A 91 -10.60 -7.88 0.50
CA TYR A 91 -11.93 -7.86 -0.13
C TYR A 91 -12.08 -6.59 -0.96
N VAL A 92 -12.69 -6.71 -2.13
CA VAL A 92 -13.02 -5.59 -3.01
C VAL A 92 -14.18 -5.99 -3.92
N ASP A 93 -15.20 -5.12 -3.98
CA ASP A 93 -16.32 -5.26 -4.91
C ASP A 93 -16.92 -6.69 -4.96
N GLY A 94 -17.01 -7.36 -3.79
CA GLY A 94 -17.60 -8.69 -3.61
C GLY A 94 -16.65 -9.88 -3.83
N ASP A 95 -15.43 -9.68 -4.30
CA ASP A 95 -14.42 -10.74 -4.42
C ASP A 95 -13.36 -10.65 -3.31
N SER A 96 -12.66 -11.75 -3.08
CA SER A 96 -11.67 -11.84 -2.00
C SER A 96 -10.45 -12.70 -2.33
N ILE A 97 -9.35 -12.42 -1.62
CA ILE A 97 -8.17 -13.29 -1.63
C ILE A 97 -7.51 -13.29 -0.25
N SER A 98 -7.13 -14.49 0.20
CA SER A 98 -6.43 -14.69 1.47
C SER A 98 -4.96 -15.02 1.22
N PHE A 99 -4.08 -14.51 2.06
CA PHE A 99 -2.63 -14.66 1.94
C PHE A 99 -1.94 -14.53 3.31
N TYR A 100 -0.72 -15.05 3.41
CA TYR A 100 0.09 -14.96 4.62
C TYR A 100 1.19 -13.92 4.44
N LEU A 101 1.40 -13.07 5.44
CA LEU A 101 2.52 -12.13 5.47
C LEU A 101 3.32 -12.27 6.75
N GLN A 102 4.64 -12.31 6.59
CA GLN A 102 5.58 -12.15 7.69
C GLN A 102 5.69 -10.68 8.11
N LYS A 103 6.16 -10.46 9.34
CA LYS A 103 6.37 -9.12 9.87
C LYS A 103 7.47 -8.41 9.05
N VAL A 104 7.16 -7.21 8.57
CA VAL A 104 8.14 -6.33 7.91
C VAL A 104 8.82 -5.40 8.91
N PRO A 105 10.05 -4.94 8.61
CA PRO A 105 10.68 -3.82 9.31
C PRO A 105 9.77 -2.59 9.37
N LYS A 106 9.89 -1.78 10.42
CA LYS A 106 8.98 -0.64 10.69
C LYS A 106 9.06 0.48 9.65
N ASP A 107 10.15 0.52 8.89
CA ASP A 107 10.46 1.48 7.83
C ASP A 107 9.88 1.09 6.47
N LEU A 108 9.31 -0.11 6.35
CA LEU A 108 8.70 -0.61 5.14
C LEU A 108 7.17 -0.65 5.25
N ASP A 109 6.49 -0.07 4.27
CA ASP A 109 5.04 -0.16 4.16
C ASP A 109 4.63 -1.59 3.81
N LEU A 110 3.83 -2.20 4.70
CA LEU A 110 3.30 -3.55 4.51
C LEU A 110 2.38 -3.61 3.28
N PHE A 111 1.63 -2.53 3.02
CA PHE A 111 0.75 -2.40 1.86
C PHE A 111 1.00 -1.07 1.15
N THR A 112 1.21 -1.14 -0.16
CA THR A 112 1.13 0.01 -1.07
C THR A 112 -0.09 -0.15 -1.96
N PHE A 113 -0.84 0.91 -2.20
CA PHE A 113 -2.02 0.89 -3.07
C PHE A 113 -1.71 1.64 -4.34
N GLU A 114 -2.08 1.08 -5.47
CA GLU A 114 -1.72 1.60 -6.79
C GLU A 114 -2.86 1.36 -7.79
N ARG A 115 -2.86 2.13 -8.88
CA ARG A 115 -3.78 1.96 -10.00
C ARG A 115 -2.99 1.70 -11.28
N HIS A 116 -3.39 0.69 -12.02
CA HIS A 116 -2.80 0.34 -13.32
C HIS A 116 -3.89 0.36 -14.38
N GLY A 117 -4.01 1.50 -15.08
CA GLY A 117 -5.15 1.76 -15.96
C GLY A 117 -6.48 1.76 -15.16
N ALA A 118 -7.39 0.87 -15.52
CA ALA A 118 -8.66 0.68 -14.81
C ALA A 118 -8.57 -0.28 -13.61
N ALA A 119 -7.47 -1.03 -13.46
CA ALA A 119 -7.31 -2.00 -12.39
C ALA A 119 -6.94 -1.30 -11.07
N LYS A 120 -7.66 -1.66 -10.00
CA LYS A 120 -7.30 -1.30 -8.62
C LYS A 120 -6.32 -2.37 -8.13
N CYS A 121 -5.18 -1.99 -7.58
CA CYS A 121 -4.20 -2.95 -7.09
C CYS A 121 -3.66 -2.58 -5.71
N PHE A 122 -3.17 -3.59 -5.00
CA PHE A 122 -2.31 -3.39 -3.84
C PHE A 122 -1.09 -4.30 -3.94
N VAL A 123 0.00 -3.85 -3.34
CA VAL A 123 1.26 -4.57 -3.25
C VAL A 123 1.54 -4.84 -1.78
N THR A 124 1.79 -6.10 -1.47
CA THR A 124 2.27 -6.53 -0.15
C THR A 124 3.78 -6.60 -0.16
N SER A 125 4.41 -6.17 0.92
CA SER A 125 5.86 -6.34 1.13
C SER A 125 6.12 -7.37 2.22
N GLN A 126 7.11 -8.24 2.05
CA GLN A 126 7.54 -9.19 3.07
C GLN A 126 9.06 -9.34 3.06
N SER A 127 9.68 -9.45 4.23
CA SER A 127 11.13 -9.67 4.34
C SER A 127 11.46 -11.14 4.08
N GLN A 128 12.52 -11.41 3.32
CA GLN A 128 13.15 -12.71 3.15
C GLN A 128 14.68 -12.60 3.29
N SER A 129 15.36 -13.73 3.37
CA SER A 129 16.83 -13.80 3.54
C SER A 129 17.60 -13.03 2.45
N GLU A 130 17.07 -12.98 1.23
CA GLU A 130 17.72 -12.37 0.07
C GLU A 130 17.23 -10.94 -0.26
N GLY A 131 16.30 -10.40 0.52
CA GLY A 131 15.72 -9.07 0.30
C GLY A 131 14.23 -9.00 0.62
N ILE A 132 13.55 -8.04 0.00
CA ILE A 132 12.11 -7.82 0.19
C ILE A 132 11.38 -8.46 -0.99
N ILE A 133 10.44 -9.35 -0.71
CA ILE A 133 9.49 -9.82 -1.73
C ILE A 133 8.30 -8.87 -1.76
N ALA A 134 8.02 -8.33 -2.94
CA ALA A 134 6.82 -7.57 -3.23
C ALA A 134 5.85 -8.44 -4.03
N THR A 135 4.60 -8.57 -3.60
CA THR A 135 3.56 -9.30 -4.35
C THR A 135 2.40 -8.36 -4.67
N ARG A 136 2.05 -8.28 -5.96
CA ARG A 136 0.96 -7.44 -6.47
C ARG A 136 -0.31 -8.24 -6.64
N TYR A 137 -1.41 -7.67 -6.18
CA TYR A 137 -2.76 -8.16 -6.35
C TYR A 137 -3.59 -7.09 -7.05
N CYS A 138 -4.36 -7.47 -8.07
CA CYS A 138 -5.17 -6.53 -8.83
C CYS A 138 -6.60 -7.04 -8.97
N TYR A 139 -7.55 -6.11 -8.83
CA TYR A 139 -8.94 -6.32 -9.14
C TYR A 139 -9.25 -5.79 -10.54
N GLN A 140 -9.66 -6.69 -11.43
CA GLN A 140 -10.04 -6.38 -12.79
C GLN A 140 -11.14 -7.32 -13.26
N GLN A 141 -12.14 -6.78 -13.96
CA GLN A 141 -13.25 -7.57 -14.54
C GLN A 141 -13.97 -8.47 -13.51
N GLY A 142 -14.19 -7.96 -12.29
CA GLY A 142 -14.92 -8.71 -11.26
C GLY A 142 -14.05 -9.67 -10.44
N LYS A 143 -12.73 -9.76 -10.71
CA LYS A 143 -11.85 -10.72 -10.05
C LYS A 143 -10.63 -10.07 -9.43
N LEU A 144 -10.32 -10.43 -8.19
CA LEU A 144 -9.11 -10.12 -7.45
C LEU A 144 -8.12 -11.28 -7.60
N ALA A 145 -6.98 -11.02 -8.23
CA ALA A 145 -5.97 -12.03 -8.47
C ALA A 145 -4.57 -11.55 -8.14
N LYS A 146 -3.71 -12.49 -7.74
CA LYS A 146 -2.26 -12.29 -7.66
C LYS A 146 -1.69 -12.20 -9.09
N VAL A 147 -1.00 -11.10 -9.39
CA VAL A 147 -0.50 -10.81 -10.75
C VAL A 147 1.01 -11.04 -10.86
N ILE A 148 1.79 -10.57 -9.88
CA ILE A 148 3.24 -10.69 -9.93
C ILE A 148 3.85 -10.81 -8.53
N THR A 149 4.99 -11.46 -8.45
CA THR A 149 5.86 -11.48 -7.28
C THR A 149 7.28 -11.14 -7.72
N GLU A 150 7.89 -10.15 -7.08
CA GLU A 150 9.22 -9.62 -7.40
C GLU A 150 10.09 -9.63 -6.15
N LEU A 151 11.35 -10.07 -6.29
CA LEU A 151 12.36 -9.89 -5.25
C LEU A 151 13.07 -8.55 -5.48
N LYS A 152 12.89 -7.63 -4.52
CA LYS A 152 13.67 -6.40 -4.44
C LYS A 152 14.86 -6.66 -3.52
N LYS A 153 16.05 -6.77 -4.10
CA LYS A 153 17.28 -6.80 -3.31
C LYS A 153 17.37 -5.50 -2.52
N ASN A 154 17.67 -5.60 -1.23
CA ASN A 154 18.00 -4.41 -0.45
C ASN A 154 19.28 -3.82 -1.02
N SER A 155 19.16 -2.76 -1.81
CA SER A 155 20.30 -1.91 -2.17
C SER A 155 20.65 -1.05 -0.95
N HIS A 156 21.20 -1.69 0.08
CA HIS A 156 22.06 -1.03 1.05
C HIS A 156 23.42 -1.73 0.99
N PRO A 157 24.48 -1.02 0.60
CA PRO A 157 25.82 -1.58 0.53
C PRO A 157 26.28 -1.96 1.95
N GLU A 158 27.18 -2.93 1.99
CA GLU A 158 27.92 -3.41 3.16
C GLU A 158 28.10 -2.36 4.26
N TRP A 159 27.67 -2.70 5.48
CA TRP A 159 28.40 -2.24 6.65
C TRP A 159 29.26 -3.41 7.12
N HIS A 160 30.46 -3.49 6.56
CA HIS A 160 31.58 -4.15 7.22
C HIS A 160 31.88 -3.37 8.50
N LEU A 161 31.75 -4.01 9.65
CA LEU A 161 32.57 -3.78 10.84
C LEU A 161 32.83 -5.13 11.50
#